data_AF-A0A6G2PXW9-F1
#
_entry.id   AF-A0A6G2PXW9-F1
#
_cell.length_a   1.000
_cell.length_b   1.000
_cell.length_c   1.000
_cell.angle_alpha   90.00
_cell.angle_beta   90.00
_cell.angle_gamma   90.00
#
_symmetry.space_group_name_H-M   'P 1'
#
loop_
_entity.id
_entity.type
_entity.pdbx_description
1 polymer ?
#
loop_
_entity_poly.entity_id
_entity_poly.type
_entity_poly.pdbx_seq_one_letter_code
_entity_poly.pdbx_strand_id
1 'polypeptide(L)'
;MLGIGLIGGAAAGSWIAEDDEDSAARGFAAAVPVWHSVPVDTLFPPVVQGAGDGPGGADRTWTRIAVAPDSGCADAFDPLLWKVLADAGCRRLLRATYTDATQSYVTTVGLLFTRADPAGMSALATRFRTQHLAERPDLMPRPYAARNTPAAGFGDDQRATWTLSVRTDAPVVVYAVSGWADGRSVDTPQPAADAVRAGATTAQAQSGLGDEAQGLSGQIAQRLRRTVGSAATNATKRPS
;
A
#
# COMPACT_ATOMS: atom_id res chain seq x y z
N MET A 1 12.19 46.85 47.12
CA MET A 1 10.79 46.44 46.86
C MET A 1 10.63 46.43 45.34
N LEU A 2 10.72 45.28 44.67
CA LEU A 2 9.60 44.41 44.21
C LEU A 2 8.66 45.18 43.23
N GLY A 3 8.38 44.74 42.01
CA GLY A 3 8.59 43.41 41.44
C GLY A 3 8.28 43.32 39.94
N ILE A 4 8.54 42.11 39.43
CA ILE A 4 8.34 41.60 38.08
C ILE A 4 6.85 41.31 37.88
N GLY A 5 6.28 41.80 36.78
CA GLY A 5 4.95 41.41 36.30
C GLY A 5 5.05 40.73 34.95
N LEU A 6 5.15 39.40 34.98
CA LEU A 6 5.10 38.48 33.83
C LEU A 6 3.70 37.84 33.84
N ILE A 7 2.78 38.30 32.99
CA ILE A 7 1.49 37.64 32.68
C ILE A 7 1.10 38.09 31.26
N GLY A 8 0.83 37.24 30.27
CA GLY A 8 0.74 35.79 30.25
C GLY A 8 0.82 35.27 28.82
N GLY A 9 1.19 34.01 28.70
CA GLY A 9 1.04 33.21 27.49
C GLY A 9 0.16 31.98 27.78
N ALA A 10 -0.26 31.34 26.68
CA ALA A 10 -1.00 30.07 26.57
C ALA A 10 -2.52 30.20 26.31
N ALA A 11 -2.89 30.44 25.04
CA ALA A 11 -4.21 30.06 24.49
C ALA A 11 -4.21 29.87 22.96
N ALA A 12 -3.07 29.55 22.32
CA ALA A 12 -2.97 29.47 20.85
C ALA A 12 -2.61 28.05 20.34
N GLY A 13 -3.14 27.01 21.01
CA GLY A 13 -2.81 25.61 20.68
C GLY A 13 -4.00 24.69 20.38
N SER A 14 -5.24 25.07 20.74
CA SER A 14 -6.40 24.19 20.53
C SER A 14 -6.88 24.21 19.08
N TRP A 15 -7.04 25.41 18.49
CA TRP A 15 -7.63 25.59 17.16
C TRP A 15 -6.87 24.87 16.04
N ILE A 16 -5.54 24.78 16.12
CA ILE A 16 -4.72 24.10 15.12
C ILE A 16 -4.89 22.57 15.22
N ALA A 17 -5.00 22.04 16.44
CA ALA A 17 -5.20 20.61 16.65
C ALA A 17 -6.61 20.16 16.25
N GLU A 18 -7.63 20.99 16.54
CA GLU A 18 -9.02 20.73 16.17
C GLU A 18 -9.20 20.74 14.64
N ASP A 19 -8.60 21.70 13.93
CA ASP A 19 -8.64 21.75 12.45
C ASP A 19 -7.93 20.55 11.80
N ASP A 20 -6.82 20.08 12.39
CA ASP A 20 -6.08 18.91 11.90
C ASP A 20 -6.86 17.60 12.12
N GLU A 21 -7.50 17.44 13.28
CA GLU A 21 -8.36 16.29 13.57
C GLU A 21 -9.58 16.24 12.63
N ASP A 22 -10.24 17.37 12.39
CA ASP A 22 -11.36 17.47 11.45
C ASP A 22 -10.94 17.24 10.00
N SER A 23 -9.74 17.69 9.62
CA SER A 23 -9.15 17.41 8.30
C SER A 23 -8.87 15.91 8.13
N ALA A 24 -8.28 15.26 9.14
CA ALA A 24 -7.99 13.83 9.13
C ALA A 24 -9.27 12.99 9.07
N ALA A 25 -10.28 13.34 9.87
CA ALA A 25 -11.59 12.67 9.86
C ALA A 25 -12.28 12.78 8.49
N ARG A 26 -12.26 13.97 7.87
CA ARG A 26 -12.79 14.18 6.51
C ARG A 26 -12.03 13.39 5.45
N GLY A 27 -10.70 13.36 5.52
CA GLY A 27 -9.87 12.56 4.63
C GLY A 27 -10.21 11.06 4.72
N PHE A 28 -10.34 10.55 5.94
CA PHE A 28 -10.70 9.16 6.19
C PHE A 28 -12.11 8.83 5.64
N ALA A 29 -13.09 9.70 5.89
CA ALA A 29 -14.45 9.53 5.38
C ALA A 29 -14.50 9.60 3.84
N ALA A 30 -13.75 10.51 3.23
CA ALA A 30 -13.66 10.65 1.77
C ALA A 30 -13.00 9.43 1.08
N ALA A 31 -12.20 8.66 1.80
CA ALA A 31 -11.58 7.44 1.28
C ALA A 31 -12.53 6.25 1.20
N VAL A 32 -13.58 6.21 2.01
CA VAL A 32 -14.54 5.09 2.08
C VAL A 32 -15.18 4.74 0.72
N PRO A 33 -15.71 5.70 -0.07
CA PRO A 33 -16.37 5.38 -1.34
C PRO A 33 -15.40 5.16 -2.51
N VAL A 34 -14.11 5.51 -2.37
CA VAL A 34 -13.15 5.55 -3.48
C VAL A 34 -13.09 4.26 -4.28
N TRP A 35 -13.21 3.10 -3.63
CA TRP A 35 -13.16 1.81 -4.32
C TRP A 35 -14.26 1.60 -5.37
N HIS A 36 -15.41 2.28 -5.25
CA HIS A 36 -16.52 2.17 -6.20
C HIS A 36 -16.79 3.48 -6.98
N SER A 37 -16.39 4.63 -6.43
CA SER A 37 -16.68 5.93 -7.04
C SER A 37 -15.57 6.43 -7.96
N VAL A 38 -14.38 5.81 -7.92
CA VAL A 38 -13.23 6.22 -8.72
C VAL A 38 -12.94 5.17 -9.80
N PRO A 39 -12.72 5.57 -11.07
CA PRO A 39 -12.35 4.63 -12.11
C PRO A 39 -11.08 3.87 -11.75
N VAL A 40 -11.04 2.58 -12.08
CA VAL A 40 -9.89 1.72 -11.76
C VAL A 40 -8.58 2.26 -12.35
N ASP A 41 -8.62 2.90 -13.52
CA ASP A 41 -7.45 3.52 -14.17
C ASP A 41 -6.91 4.74 -13.42
N THR A 42 -7.72 5.35 -12.56
CA THR A 42 -7.26 6.43 -11.68
C THR A 42 -6.51 5.88 -10.47
N LEU A 43 -6.87 4.69 -9.98
CA LEU A 43 -6.20 4.03 -8.85
C LEU A 43 -4.98 3.22 -9.31
N PHE A 44 -5.12 2.48 -10.40
CA PHE A 44 -4.10 1.65 -11.04
C PHE A 44 -3.91 2.12 -12.49
N PRO A 45 -3.11 3.16 -12.76
CA PRO A 45 -2.91 3.65 -14.12
C PRO A 45 -2.32 2.58 -15.04
N PRO A 46 -2.58 2.66 -16.36
CA PRO A 46 -1.94 1.78 -17.34
C PRO A 46 -0.40 1.83 -17.28
N VAL A 47 0.17 2.99 -16.95
CA VAL A 47 1.62 3.18 -16.76
C VAL A 47 1.87 3.94 -15.46
N VAL A 48 2.78 3.43 -14.64
CA VAL A 48 3.26 4.10 -13.43
C VAL A 48 4.75 4.42 -13.61
N GLN A 49 5.11 5.66 -13.31
CA GLN A 49 6.50 6.12 -13.30
C GLN A 49 6.95 6.24 -11.84
N GLY A 50 8.15 5.75 -11.54
CA GLY A 50 8.77 5.82 -10.22
C GLY A 50 10.15 6.44 -10.32
N ALA A 51 10.24 7.75 -10.12
CA ALA A 51 11.51 8.46 -10.20
C ALA A 51 12.36 8.12 -8.97
N GLY A 52 13.55 7.56 -9.19
CA GLY A 52 14.43 7.11 -8.10
C GLY A 52 13.95 5.88 -7.31
N ASP A 53 12.91 5.19 -7.78
CA ASP A 53 12.32 4.02 -7.09
C ASP A 53 13.07 2.70 -7.41
N GLY A 54 14.20 2.75 -8.11
CA GLY A 54 15.01 1.59 -8.49
C GLY A 54 16.35 1.49 -7.77
N PRO A 55 17.08 0.38 -7.95
CA PRO A 55 18.39 0.16 -7.36
C PRO A 55 19.33 1.33 -7.64
N GLY A 56 19.98 1.84 -6.59
CA GLY A 56 20.89 2.99 -6.70
C GLY A 56 20.21 4.31 -7.07
N GLY A 57 18.88 4.41 -6.90
CA GLY A 57 18.12 5.61 -7.27
C GLY A 57 17.82 5.71 -8.77
N ALA A 58 17.81 4.59 -9.49
CA ALA A 58 17.40 4.55 -10.88
C ALA A 58 15.89 4.77 -11.03
N ASP A 59 15.45 5.33 -12.16
CA ASP A 59 14.03 5.45 -12.46
C ASP A 59 13.42 4.09 -12.83
N ARG A 60 12.16 3.91 -12.47
CA ARG A 60 11.35 2.73 -12.79
C ARG A 60 10.12 3.10 -13.61
N THR A 61 9.74 2.19 -14.51
CA THR A 61 8.49 2.27 -15.24
C THR A 61 7.79 0.93 -15.15
N TRP A 62 6.52 0.96 -14.75
CA TRP A 62 5.66 -0.21 -14.68
C TRP A 62 4.50 -0.08 -15.67
N THR A 63 4.26 -1.12 -16.47
CA THR A 63 3.10 -1.21 -17.36
C THR A 63 2.11 -2.22 -16.83
N ARG A 64 0.86 -1.80 -16.67
CA ARG A 64 -0.23 -2.65 -16.16
C ARG A 64 -0.58 -3.69 -17.20
N ILE A 65 -0.44 -4.96 -16.84
CA ILE A 65 -0.78 -6.09 -17.70
C ILE A 65 -2.12 -6.73 -17.35
N ALA A 66 -2.62 -6.49 -16.12
CA ALA A 66 -3.92 -7.00 -15.72
C ALA A 66 -4.54 -6.21 -14.57
N VAL A 67 -5.88 -6.28 -14.49
CA VAL A 67 -6.69 -5.85 -13.34
C VAL A 67 -7.48 -7.07 -12.90
N ALA A 68 -7.49 -7.35 -11.59
CA ALA A 68 -8.28 -8.46 -11.07
C ALA A 68 -9.77 -8.17 -11.20
N PRO A 69 -10.58 -9.15 -11.62
CA PRO A 69 -12.02 -9.02 -11.57
C PRO A 69 -12.47 -8.84 -10.12
N ASP A 70 -13.67 -8.31 -9.98
CA ASP A 70 -14.33 -8.24 -8.69
C ASP A 70 -14.35 -9.62 -8.02
N SER A 71 -13.74 -9.71 -6.84
CA SER A 71 -13.74 -10.89 -5.97
C SER A 71 -13.71 -10.46 -4.50
N GLY A 72 -14.09 -11.39 -3.62
CA GLY A 72 -13.92 -11.22 -2.18
C GLY A 72 -12.44 -11.18 -1.76
N CYS A 73 -12.16 -10.85 -0.49
CA CYS A 73 -10.78 -10.70 -0.03
C CYS A 73 -10.09 -12.00 0.42
N ALA A 74 -10.85 -13.06 0.73
CA ALA A 74 -10.31 -14.24 1.43
C ALA A 74 -9.20 -14.95 0.64
N ASP A 75 -9.37 -15.09 -0.68
CA ASP A 75 -8.44 -15.85 -1.54
C ASP A 75 -7.24 -15.00 -2.02
N ALA A 76 -7.07 -13.79 -1.48
CA ALA A 76 -6.00 -12.89 -1.88
C ALA A 76 -4.84 -12.80 -0.89
N PHE A 77 -4.91 -13.56 0.21
CA PHE A 77 -3.90 -13.55 1.27
C PHE A 77 -3.60 -14.97 1.71
N ASP A 78 -2.43 -15.18 2.30
CA ASP A 78 -2.16 -16.41 3.04
C ASP A 78 -3.14 -16.52 4.24
N PRO A 79 -3.54 -17.73 4.65
CA PRO A 79 -4.56 -17.92 5.68
C PRO A 79 -4.28 -17.19 6.99
N LEU A 80 -3.01 -17.13 7.41
CA LEU A 80 -2.60 -16.42 8.63
C LEU A 80 -2.67 -14.89 8.45
N LEU A 81 -2.30 -14.36 7.28
CA LEU A 81 -2.46 -12.94 6.99
C LEU A 81 -3.94 -12.55 6.95
N TRP A 82 -4.79 -13.38 6.34
CA TRP A 82 -6.23 -13.15 6.35
C TRP A 82 -6.79 -13.08 7.78
N LYS A 83 -6.34 -13.96 8.67
CA LYS A 83 -6.73 -13.94 10.09
C LYS A 83 -6.26 -12.67 10.81
N VAL A 84 -5.07 -12.16 10.51
CA VAL A 84 -4.57 -10.90 11.07
C VAL A 84 -5.42 -9.71 10.60
N LEU A 85 -5.82 -9.70 9.33
CA LEU A 85 -6.60 -8.62 8.71
C LEU A 85 -8.10 -8.69 9.05
N ALA A 86 -8.59 -9.81 9.58
CA ALA A 86 -10.00 -10.05 9.88
C ALA A 86 -10.60 -8.99 10.81
N ASP A 87 -9.85 -8.53 11.81
CA ASP A 87 -10.29 -7.52 12.77
C ASP A 87 -10.62 -6.17 12.10
N ALA A 88 -9.92 -5.82 11.01
CA ALA A 88 -10.21 -4.62 10.24
C ALA A 88 -11.36 -4.82 9.23
N GLY A 89 -11.69 -6.07 8.92
CA GLY A 89 -12.73 -6.45 7.97
C GLY A 89 -12.38 -6.16 6.51
N CYS A 90 -13.04 -6.87 5.60
CA CYS A 90 -12.89 -6.69 4.14
C CYS A 90 -14.09 -5.97 3.55
N ARG A 91 -13.99 -4.66 3.30
CA ARG A 91 -15.01 -3.96 2.51
C ARG A 91 -14.86 -4.33 1.04
N ARG A 92 -13.66 -4.19 0.51
CA ARG A 92 -13.35 -4.50 -0.89
C ARG A 92 -11.86 -4.72 -1.09
N LEU A 93 -11.51 -5.58 -2.04
CA LEU A 93 -10.15 -5.70 -2.52
C LEU A 93 -10.08 -5.32 -3.99
N LEU A 94 -9.14 -4.44 -4.34
CA LEU A 94 -8.77 -4.17 -5.72
C LEU A 94 -7.32 -4.60 -5.95
N ARG A 95 -7.02 -5.21 -7.10
CA ARG A 95 -5.67 -5.64 -7.45
C ARG A 95 -5.37 -5.35 -8.91
N ALA A 96 -4.12 -5.03 -9.19
CA ALA A 96 -3.60 -4.93 -10.54
C ALA A 96 -2.19 -5.55 -10.59
N THR A 97 -1.85 -6.12 -11.74
CA THR A 97 -0.54 -6.71 -11.98
C THR A 97 0.17 -5.90 -13.06
N TYR A 98 1.44 -5.62 -12.80
CA TYR A 98 2.31 -4.83 -13.65
C TYR A 98 3.53 -5.64 -14.05
N THR A 99 4.12 -5.26 -15.19
CA THR A 99 5.45 -5.68 -15.61
C THR A 99 6.39 -4.47 -15.58
N ASP A 100 7.66 -4.70 -15.29
CA ASP A 100 8.69 -3.66 -15.41
C ASP A 100 9.05 -3.38 -16.88
N ALA A 101 9.84 -2.34 -17.13
CA ALA A 101 10.27 -1.94 -18.46
C ALA A 101 11.04 -3.02 -19.24
N THR A 102 11.75 -3.92 -18.54
CA THR A 102 12.51 -5.02 -19.16
C THR A 102 11.67 -6.28 -19.36
N GLN A 103 10.44 -6.32 -18.83
CA GLN A 103 9.57 -7.50 -18.79
C GLN A 103 10.18 -8.70 -18.07
N SER A 104 11.13 -8.45 -17.16
CA SER A 104 11.78 -9.48 -16.36
C SER A 104 11.04 -9.74 -15.05
N TYR A 105 10.25 -8.77 -14.58
CA TYR A 105 9.56 -8.81 -13.29
C TYR A 105 8.07 -8.60 -13.45
N VAL A 106 7.33 -9.28 -12.59
CA VAL A 106 5.89 -9.10 -12.41
C VAL A 106 5.62 -8.68 -10.98
N THR A 107 4.80 -7.66 -10.80
CA THR A 107 4.42 -7.12 -9.50
C THR A 107 2.91 -6.98 -9.41
N THR A 108 2.29 -7.69 -8.48
CA THR A 108 0.89 -7.47 -8.12
C THR A 108 0.82 -6.44 -7.00
N VAL A 109 0.06 -5.37 -7.19
CA VAL A 109 -0.26 -4.37 -6.17
C VAL A 109 -1.73 -4.48 -5.79
N GLY A 110 -2.05 -4.31 -4.51
CA GLY A 110 -3.41 -4.40 -4.01
C GLY A 110 -3.78 -3.29 -3.03
N LEU A 111 -5.06 -2.93 -3.06
CA LEU A 111 -5.72 -2.02 -2.12
C LEU A 111 -6.85 -2.77 -1.43
N LEU A 112 -6.61 -3.20 -0.19
CA LEU A 112 -7.64 -3.75 0.68
C LEU A 112 -8.34 -2.60 1.40
N PHE A 113 -9.52 -2.24 0.94
CA PHE A 113 -10.42 -1.35 1.67
C PHE A 113 -11.07 -2.11 2.82
N THR A 114 -10.93 -1.57 4.03
CA THR A 114 -11.37 -2.19 5.27
C THR A 114 -12.72 -1.62 5.74
N ARG A 115 -13.29 -2.24 6.77
CA ARG A 115 -14.47 -1.72 7.48
C ARG A 115 -14.11 -0.96 8.76
N ALA A 116 -12.86 -1.06 9.20
CA ALA A 116 -12.38 -0.38 10.39
C ALA A 116 -12.52 1.15 10.30
N ASP A 117 -12.76 1.74 11.45
CA ASP A 117 -12.69 3.17 11.69
C ASP A 117 -11.22 3.60 11.94
N PRO A 118 -10.94 4.91 12.17
CA PRO A 118 -9.57 5.38 12.40
C PRO A 118 -8.88 4.69 13.60
N ALA A 119 -9.62 4.39 14.66
CA ALA A 119 -9.08 3.71 15.84
C ALA A 119 -8.69 2.26 15.53
N GLY A 120 -9.56 1.52 14.82
CA GLY A 120 -9.29 0.16 14.35
C GLY A 120 -8.10 0.08 13.40
N MET A 121 -7.97 1.02 12.46
CA MET A 121 -6.81 1.09 11.58
C MET A 121 -5.51 1.42 12.34
N SER A 122 -5.57 2.30 13.34
CA SER A 122 -4.43 2.62 14.21
C SER A 122 -4.00 1.44 15.09
N ALA A 123 -4.96 0.68 15.60
CA ALA A 123 -4.71 -0.55 16.34
C ALA A 123 -4.06 -1.62 15.44
N LEU A 124 -4.56 -1.79 14.21
CA LEU A 124 -3.97 -2.70 13.22
C LEU A 124 -2.54 -2.29 12.89
N ALA A 125 -2.29 -1.01 12.59
CA ALA A 125 -0.96 -0.49 12.29
C ALA A 125 0.01 -0.71 13.48
N THR A 126 -0.46 -0.47 14.70
CA THR A 126 0.32 -0.73 15.92
C THR A 126 0.69 -2.21 16.03
N ARG A 127 -0.27 -3.12 15.81
CA ARG A 127 -0.01 -4.57 15.85
C ARG A 127 0.99 -5.00 14.79
N PHE A 128 0.87 -4.52 13.56
CA PHE A 128 1.82 -4.81 12.49
C PHE A 128 3.24 -4.39 12.86
N ARG A 129 3.38 -3.20 13.46
CA ARG A 129 4.67 -2.66 13.91
C ARG A 129 5.25 -3.44 15.10
N THR A 130 4.46 -3.67 16.16
CA THR A 130 4.97 -4.26 17.41
C THR A 130 5.25 -5.75 17.28
N GLN A 131 4.60 -6.45 16.35
CA GLN A 131 4.76 -7.88 16.12
C GLN A 131 5.51 -8.20 14.81
N HIS A 132 6.05 -7.19 14.12
CA HIS A 132 6.79 -7.34 12.86
C HIS A 132 6.04 -8.16 11.80
N LEU A 133 4.72 -7.99 11.72
CA LEU A 133 3.87 -8.86 10.89
C LEU A 133 4.12 -8.68 9.39
N ALA A 134 4.57 -7.50 8.95
CA ALA A 134 4.92 -7.25 7.56
C ALA A 134 6.20 -7.97 7.12
N GLU A 135 7.01 -8.46 8.06
CA GLU A 135 8.31 -9.10 7.81
C GLU A 135 8.19 -10.64 7.76
N ARG A 136 7.02 -11.19 8.11
CA ARG A 136 6.82 -12.63 8.26
C ARG A 136 6.50 -13.32 6.93
N PRO A 137 7.25 -14.38 6.54
CA PRO A 137 7.04 -15.09 5.27
C PRO A 137 5.77 -15.95 5.24
N ASP A 138 5.13 -16.20 6.38
CA ASP A 138 3.83 -16.89 6.45
C ASP A 138 2.63 -15.92 6.46
N LEU A 139 2.90 -14.62 6.32
CA LEU A 139 1.90 -13.54 6.26
C LEU A 139 1.99 -12.78 4.94
N MET A 140 1.98 -13.49 3.79
CA MET A 140 2.14 -12.86 2.49
C MET A 140 0.80 -12.64 1.76
N PRO A 141 0.68 -11.53 1.00
CA PRO A 141 -0.36 -11.40 -0.01
C PRO A 141 -0.17 -12.38 -1.17
N ARG A 142 -1.27 -12.79 -1.80
CA ARG A 142 -1.25 -13.60 -3.02
C ARG A 142 -1.22 -12.71 -4.27
N PRO A 143 -0.41 -13.05 -5.27
CA PRO A 143 -0.40 -12.35 -6.56
C PRO A 143 -1.73 -12.54 -7.32
N TYR A 144 -1.88 -11.77 -8.39
CA TYR A 144 -2.93 -11.98 -9.38
C TYR A 144 -2.32 -12.42 -10.72
N ALA A 145 -2.39 -13.73 -10.97
CA ALA A 145 -1.85 -14.39 -12.16
C ALA A 145 -2.84 -14.36 -13.32
N ALA A 146 -2.86 -13.27 -14.08
CA ALA A 146 -3.73 -13.17 -15.26
C ALA A 146 -3.23 -14.10 -16.38
N ARG A 147 -4.13 -14.94 -16.89
CA ARG A 147 -3.85 -15.82 -18.04
C ARG A 147 -3.47 -14.99 -19.27
N ASN A 148 -2.65 -15.56 -20.14
CA ASN A 148 -2.20 -14.93 -21.39
C ASN A 148 -1.43 -13.61 -21.16
N THR A 149 -0.79 -13.46 -20.00
CA THR A 149 0.11 -12.35 -19.68
C THR A 149 1.43 -12.89 -19.13
N PRO A 150 2.50 -12.08 -19.02
CA PRO A 150 3.73 -12.48 -18.34
C PRO A 150 3.51 -12.98 -16.89
N ALA A 151 2.42 -12.56 -16.24
CA ALA A 151 2.08 -13.02 -14.89
C ALA A 151 1.35 -14.37 -14.85
N ALA A 152 1.16 -15.08 -15.96
CA ALA A 152 0.40 -16.32 -15.99
C ALA A 152 0.94 -17.41 -15.04
N GLY A 153 2.27 -17.43 -14.85
CA GLY A 153 2.94 -18.34 -13.90
C GLY A 153 3.13 -17.76 -12.50
N PHE A 154 2.67 -16.55 -12.21
CA PHE A 154 2.98 -15.85 -10.96
C PHE A 154 2.04 -16.29 -9.81
N GLY A 155 2.26 -17.50 -9.31
CA GLY A 155 1.50 -18.12 -8.22
C GLY A 155 2.15 -17.98 -6.84
N ASP A 156 1.70 -18.82 -5.90
CA ASP A 156 2.16 -18.79 -4.51
C ASP A 156 3.67 -19.07 -4.39
N ASP A 157 4.20 -19.99 -5.19
CA ASP A 157 5.61 -20.40 -5.18
C ASP A 157 6.54 -19.41 -5.88
N GLN A 158 6.00 -18.46 -6.65
CA GLN A 158 6.78 -17.47 -7.41
C GLN A 158 6.95 -16.14 -6.66
N ARG A 159 6.34 -15.99 -5.48
CA ARG A 159 6.46 -14.77 -4.68
C ARG A 159 7.89 -14.65 -4.17
N ALA A 160 8.63 -13.67 -4.67
CA ALA A 160 10.02 -13.47 -4.28
C ALA A 160 10.15 -12.51 -3.10
N THR A 161 9.37 -11.45 -3.13
CA THR A 161 9.39 -10.40 -2.11
C THR A 161 8.04 -9.69 -2.03
N TRP A 162 7.79 -9.05 -0.89
CA TRP A 162 6.53 -8.36 -0.63
C TRP A 162 6.70 -7.15 0.26
N THR A 163 5.73 -6.25 0.19
CA THR A 163 5.55 -5.16 1.14
C THR A 163 4.07 -5.05 1.51
N LEU A 164 3.79 -4.66 2.75
CA LEU A 164 2.44 -4.46 3.24
C LEU A 164 2.45 -3.27 4.21
N SER A 165 1.59 -2.29 3.95
CA SER A 165 1.47 -1.05 4.71
C SER A 165 0.02 -0.79 5.11
N VAL A 166 -0.22 -0.66 6.41
CA VAL A 166 -1.51 -0.24 6.97
C VAL A 166 -1.58 1.28 6.96
N ARG A 167 -2.60 1.85 6.30
CA ARG A 167 -2.84 3.29 6.29
C ARG A 167 -3.69 3.69 7.49
N THR A 168 -3.29 4.75 8.19
CA THR A 168 -4.07 5.34 9.29
C THR A 168 -4.88 6.56 8.84
N ASP A 169 -4.52 7.13 7.69
CA ASP A 169 -5.21 8.27 7.05
C ASP A 169 -6.36 7.85 6.13
N ALA A 170 -6.55 6.54 5.91
CA ALA A 170 -7.63 5.95 5.13
C ALA A 170 -7.88 4.50 5.61
N PRO A 171 -9.10 3.95 5.43
CA PRO A 171 -9.41 2.55 5.76
C PRO A 171 -8.85 1.60 4.70
N VAL A 172 -7.53 1.63 4.47
CA VAL A 172 -6.88 0.87 3.40
C VAL A 172 -5.59 0.21 3.89
N VAL A 173 -5.40 -1.06 3.53
CA VAL A 173 -4.09 -1.73 3.56
C VAL A 173 -3.58 -1.81 2.13
N VAL A 174 -2.40 -1.25 1.88
CA VAL A 174 -1.71 -1.30 0.58
C VAL A 174 -0.67 -2.39 0.63
N TYR A 175 -0.57 -3.21 -0.41
CA TYR A 175 0.50 -4.20 -0.50
C TYR A 175 1.00 -4.33 -1.93
N ALA A 176 2.21 -4.88 -2.06
CA ALA A 176 2.69 -5.42 -3.31
C ALA A 176 3.44 -6.74 -3.09
N VAL A 177 3.41 -7.60 -4.10
CA VAL A 177 4.17 -8.84 -4.20
C VAL A 177 4.85 -8.87 -5.56
N SER A 178 6.15 -9.12 -5.58
CA SER A 178 6.97 -9.16 -6.80
C SER A 178 7.63 -10.52 -6.98
N GLY A 179 7.82 -10.91 -8.23
CA GLY A 179 8.49 -12.14 -8.65
C GLY A 179 9.06 -12.01 -10.05
N TRP A 180 9.80 -13.03 -10.48
CA TRP A 180 10.33 -13.11 -11.84
C TRP A 180 9.22 -13.52 -12.82
N ALA A 181 9.23 -12.88 -14.00
CA ALA A 181 8.24 -13.13 -15.05
C ALA A 181 8.39 -14.52 -15.72
N ASP A 182 9.53 -15.19 -15.53
CA ASP A 182 9.79 -16.52 -16.08
C ASP A 182 9.17 -17.67 -15.26
N GLY A 183 8.48 -17.36 -14.16
CA GLY A 183 7.73 -18.32 -13.36
C GLY A 183 8.58 -19.22 -12.47
N ARG A 184 9.88 -18.95 -12.32
CA ARG A 184 10.75 -19.72 -11.41
C ARG A 184 10.23 -19.67 -9.97
N SER A 185 10.30 -20.79 -9.26
CA SER A 185 9.94 -20.85 -7.84
C SER A 185 10.97 -20.12 -6.97
N VAL A 186 10.54 -19.71 -5.79
CA VAL A 186 11.37 -19.06 -4.78
C VAL A 186 11.26 -19.82 -3.46
N ASP A 187 12.33 -20.51 -3.09
CA ASP A 187 12.33 -21.35 -1.89
C ASP A 187 12.33 -20.52 -0.60
N THR A 188 12.94 -19.33 -0.62
CA THR A 188 13.05 -18.45 0.55
C THR A 188 12.70 -17.03 0.16
N PRO A 189 11.39 -16.66 0.19
CA PRO A 189 10.98 -15.29 -0.01
C PRO A 189 11.47 -14.41 1.15
N GLN A 190 11.67 -13.13 0.89
CA GLN A 190 12.06 -12.16 1.93
C GLN A 190 11.28 -10.84 1.81
N PRO A 191 11.07 -10.10 2.91
CA PRO A 191 10.43 -8.79 2.88
C PRO A 191 11.18 -7.83 1.97
N ALA A 192 10.46 -6.94 1.29
CA ALA A 192 11.07 -5.97 0.39
C ALA A 192 11.99 -5.01 1.16
N ALA A 193 11.68 -4.71 2.42
CA ALA A 193 12.53 -3.90 3.30
C ALA A 193 13.92 -4.52 3.50
N ASP A 194 14.00 -5.85 3.54
CA ASP A 194 15.27 -6.57 3.66
C ASP A 194 15.99 -6.62 2.32
N ALA A 195 15.24 -6.79 1.23
CA ALA A 195 15.78 -6.87 -0.13
C ALA A 195 16.44 -5.58 -0.61
N VAL A 196 15.96 -4.40 -0.18
CA VAL A 196 16.54 -3.11 -0.58
C VAL A 196 17.67 -2.65 0.35
N ARG A 197 17.97 -3.40 1.41
CA ARG A 197 19.01 -3.01 2.37
C ARG A 197 20.37 -2.98 1.69
N ALA A 198 21.15 -1.93 1.96
CA ALA A 198 22.53 -1.84 1.51
C ALA A 198 23.33 -3.10 1.90
N GLY A 199 24.03 -3.69 0.93
CA GLY A 199 24.83 -4.90 1.12
C GLY A 199 24.05 -6.21 1.14
N ALA A 200 22.73 -6.21 0.89
CA ALA A 200 21.97 -7.44 0.76
C ALA A 200 22.39 -8.22 -0.51
N THR A 201 22.70 -9.50 -0.37
CA THR A 201 23.28 -10.36 -1.43
C THR A 201 22.34 -11.46 -1.92
N THR A 202 21.11 -11.52 -1.41
CA THR A 202 20.11 -12.49 -1.87
C THR A 202 19.69 -12.20 -3.31
N ALA A 203 19.17 -13.22 -4.01
CA ALA A 203 18.78 -13.09 -5.42
C ALA A 203 17.77 -11.96 -5.64
N GLN A 204 16.82 -11.81 -4.72
CA GLN A 204 15.80 -10.76 -4.76
C GLN A 204 16.37 -9.35 -4.57
N ALA A 205 17.41 -9.23 -3.74
CA ALA A 205 18.11 -7.96 -3.54
C ALA A 205 18.91 -7.58 -4.79
N GLN A 206 19.72 -8.50 -5.29
CA GLN A 206 20.59 -8.27 -6.45
C GLN A 206 19.81 -8.09 -7.76
N SER A 207 18.61 -8.63 -7.86
CA SER A 207 17.71 -8.38 -9.00
C SER A 207 16.96 -7.04 -8.90
N GLY A 208 16.92 -6.41 -7.72
CA GLY A 208 16.12 -5.20 -7.48
C GLY A 208 14.63 -5.47 -7.35
N LEU A 209 14.21 -6.71 -7.03
CA LEU A 209 12.78 -7.04 -6.84
C LEU A 209 12.19 -6.36 -5.61
N GLY A 210 13.02 -6.07 -4.60
CA GLY A 210 12.60 -5.29 -3.43
C GLY A 210 12.14 -3.89 -3.83
N ASP A 211 12.88 -3.25 -4.73
CA ASP A 211 12.57 -1.94 -5.29
C ASP A 211 11.28 -1.98 -6.13
N GLU A 212 11.05 -3.04 -6.90
CA GLU A 212 9.80 -3.24 -7.64
C GLU A 212 8.57 -3.24 -6.71
N ALA A 213 8.63 -3.99 -5.60
CA ALA A 213 7.54 -4.09 -4.65
C ALA A 213 7.32 -2.77 -3.89
N GLN A 214 8.39 -2.18 -3.36
CA GLN A 214 8.29 -0.93 -2.59
C GLN A 214 7.89 0.26 -3.45
N GLY A 215 8.56 0.45 -4.59
CA GLY A 215 8.33 1.56 -5.50
C GLY A 215 6.89 1.57 -6.01
N LEU A 216 6.43 0.45 -6.58
CA LEU A 216 5.07 0.40 -7.11
C LEU A 216 4.00 0.56 -6.01
N SER A 217 4.16 -0.09 -4.86
CA SER A 217 3.26 0.08 -3.72
C SER A 217 3.23 1.54 -3.24
N GLY A 218 4.39 2.20 -3.15
CA GLY A 218 4.52 3.60 -2.77
C GLY A 218 3.81 4.55 -3.73
N GLN A 219 4.02 4.37 -5.03
CA GLN A 219 3.39 5.20 -6.07
C GLN A 219 1.86 5.05 -6.09
N ILE A 220 1.35 3.83 -5.92
CA ILE A 220 -0.09 3.58 -5.82
C ILE A 220 -0.67 4.16 -4.52
N ALA A 221 0.02 4.03 -3.39
CA ALA A 221 -0.40 4.64 -2.13
C ALA A 221 -0.44 6.18 -2.21
N GLN A 222 0.57 6.80 -2.83
CA GLN A 222 0.62 8.24 -3.02
C GLN A 222 -0.51 8.72 -3.93
N ARG A 223 -0.81 7.96 -4.99
CA ARG A 223 -1.93 8.21 -5.89
C ARG A 223 -3.28 8.12 -5.19
N LEU A 224 -3.51 7.07 -4.40
CA LEU A 224 -4.69 6.95 -3.56
C LEU A 224 -4.85 8.18 -2.65
N ARG A 225 -3.79 8.58 -1.95
CA ARG A 225 -3.81 9.76 -1.08
C ARG A 225 -4.21 11.05 -1.83
N ARG A 226 -3.68 11.27 -3.03
CA ARG A 226 -4.04 12.43 -3.88
C ARG A 226 -5.52 12.38 -4.30
N THR A 227 -6.02 11.21 -4.69
CA THR A 227 -7.43 11.00 -5.04
C THR A 227 -8.35 11.28 -3.86
N VAL A 228 -8.02 10.77 -2.67
CA VAL A 228 -8.77 11.02 -1.42
C VAL A 228 -8.77 12.50 -1.07
N GLY A 229 -7.61 13.17 -1.10
CA GLY A 229 -7.52 14.60 -0.82
C GLY A 229 -8.35 15.46 -1.79
N SER A 230 -8.38 15.07 -3.06
CA SER A 230 -9.21 15.74 -4.08
C SER A 230 -10.71 15.54 -3.80
N ALA A 231 -11.12 14.33 -3.41
CA ALA A 231 -12.51 14.03 -3.03
C ALA A 231 -12.95 14.81 -1.79
N ALA A 232 -12.11 14.87 -0.74
CA ALA A 232 -12.38 15.64 0.48
C ALA A 232 -12.52 17.15 0.21
N THR A 233 -11.65 17.69 -0.67
CA THR A 233 -11.72 19.10 -1.09
C THR A 233 -13.03 19.40 -1.83
N ASN A 234 -13.45 18.51 -2.73
CA ASN A 234 -14.69 18.68 -3.49
C ASN A 234 -15.94 18.59 -2.60
N ALA A 235 -15.94 17.71 -1.60
CA ALA A 235 -17.01 17.63 -0.61
C ALA A 235 -17.15 18.93 0.18
N THR A 236 -16.04 19.62 0.47
CA THR A 236 -16.04 20.90 1.20
C THR A 236 -16.60 22.06 0.34
N LYS A 237 -16.45 22.00 -0.99
CA LYS A 237 -16.91 23.06 -1.91
C LYS A 237 -18.40 22.99 -2.27
N ARG A 238 -19.09 21.89 -1.94
CA ARG A 238 -20.53 21.72 -2.22
C ARG A 238 -21.30 21.97 -0.92
N PRO A 239 -21.78 23.20 -0.64
CA PRO A 239 -22.73 23.37 0.44
C PRO A 239 -24.03 22.65 0.02
N SER A 240 -24.51 21.80 0.92
CA SER A 240 -25.84 21.18 0.88
C SER A 240 -26.95 22.21 0.81
#